data_AF-G4YR24-F1
#
_entry.id   AF-G4YR24-F1
#
_cell.length_a   1.000
_cell.length_b   1.000
_cell.length_c   1.000
_cell.angle_alpha   90.00
_cell.angle_beta   90.00
_cell.angle_gamma   90.00
#
_symmetry.space_group_name_H-M   'P 1'
#
loop_
_entity.id
_entity.type
_entity.pdbx_description
1 polymer ?
#
loop_
_entity_poly.entity_id
_entity_poly.type
_entity_poly.pdbx_seq_one_letter_code
_entity_poly.pdbx_strand_id
1 'polypeptide(L)'
;MRAKRSFKMQYKREVLRMVATVGIDETIKQSSVPRWTVRDWVKNEDKITSFSGSQKSKAMKGQGRKEMIPFSHTLVLYMKNERRDNNVSVI
;
A
#
# COMPACT_ATOMS: atom_id res chain seq x y z
N MET A 1 13.63 -12.26 7.59
CA MET A 1 12.26 -11.74 7.36
C MET A 1 11.71 -12.33 6.06
N ARG A 2 10.48 -12.86 6.05
CA ARG A 2 9.83 -13.36 4.81
C ARG A 2 9.44 -12.17 3.93
N ALA A 3 9.95 -12.11 2.70
CA ALA A 3 9.58 -11.07 1.75
C ALA A 3 8.07 -11.13 1.47
N LYS A 4 7.35 -10.02 1.71
CA LYS A 4 5.91 -9.94 1.41
C LYS A 4 5.74 -9.83 -0.12
N ARG A 5 5.10 -10.83 -0.72
CA ARG A 5 4.71 -10.76 -2.14
C ARG A 5 3.69 -9.64 -2.32
N SER A 6 3.88 -8.84 -3.37
CA SER A 6 2.99 -7.73 -3.71
C SER A 6 2.35 -8.01 -5.06
N PHE A 7 1.01 -7.97 -5.11
CA PHE A 7 0.23 -8.29 -6.30
C PHE A 7 -0.42 -7.02 -6.86
N LYS A 8 -0.44 -6.89 -8.19
CA LYS A 8 -1.10 -5.79 -8.90
C LYS A 8 -2.61 -5.86 -8.72
N MET A 9 -3.29 -4.72 -8.72
CA MET A 9 -4.74 -4.66 -8.51
C MET A 9 -5.53 -5.40 -9.59
N GLN A 10 -5.06 -5.36 -10.84
CA GLN A 10 -5.63 -6.16 -11.93
C GLN A 10 -5.67 -7.65 -11.58
N TYR A 11 -4.56 -8.20 -11.09
CA TYR A 11 -4.46 -9.61 -10.72
C TYR A 11 -5.34 -9.96 -9.53
N LYS A 12 -5.48 -9.05 -8.55
CA LYS A 12 -6.41 -9.24 -7.42
C LYS A 12 -7.85 -9.39 -7.91
N ARG A 13 -8.27 -8.55 -8.87
CA ARG A 13 -9.61 -8.61 -9.46
C ARG A 13 -9.84 -9.87 -10.28
N GLU A 14 -8.84 -10.30 -11.03
CA GLU A 14 -8.88 -11.57 -11.77
C GLU A 14 -9.06 -12.76 -10.82
N VAL A 15 -8.30 -12.80 -9.72
CA VAL A 15 -8.46 -13.84 -8.70
C VAL A 15 -9.85 -13.81 -8.06
N LEU A 16 -10.40 -12.63 -7.76
CA LEU A 16 -11.77 -12.53 -7.24
C LEU A 16 -12.82 -13.03 -8.24
N ARG A 17 -12.66 -12.73 -9.53
CA ARG A 17 -13.53 -13.29 -10.59
C ARG A 17 -13.45 -14.81 -10.63
N MET A 18 -12.25 -15.38 -10.51
CA MET A 18 -12.09 -16.85 -10.42
C MET A 18 -12.76 -17.42 -9.17
N VAL A 19 -12.63 -16.75 -8.02
CA VAL A 19 -13.32 -17.19 -6.79
C VAL A 19 -14.85 -17.21 -6.99
N ALA A 20 -15.40 -16.22 -7.69
CA ALA A 20 -16.84 -16.16 -7.97
C ALA A 20 -17.31 -17.26 -8.94
N THR A 21 -16.45 -17.76 -9.84
CA THR A 21 -16.81 -18.79 -10.82
C THR A 21 -16.58 -20.21 -10.34
N VAL A 22 -15.43 -20.50 -9.72
CA VAL A 22 -15.03 -21.86 -9.33
C VAL A 22 -14.94 -22.06 -7.83
N GLY A 23 -14.98 -21.01 -7.03
CA GLY A 23 -14.81 -21.09 -5.58
C GLY A 23 -13.36 -20.91 -5.11
N ILE A 24 -13.19 -20.83 -3.80
CA ILE A 24 -11.90 -20.49 -3.16
C ILE A 24 -10.87 -21.61 -3.35
N ASP A 25 -11.28 -22.87 -3.19
CA ASP A 25 -10.35 -24.00 -3.16
C ASP A 25 -9.76 -24.30 -4.55
N GLU A 26 -10.59 -24.31 -5.60
CA GLU A 26 -10.13 -24.37 -6.99
C GLU A 26 -9.23 -23.19 -7.35
N THR A 27 -9.61 -21.97 -6.95
CA THR A 27 -8.81 -20.77 -7.25
C THR A 27 -7.43 -20.83 -6.60
N ILE A 28 -7.30 -21.41 -5.40
CA ILE A 28 -6.00 -21.58 -4.74
C ILE A 28 -5.13 -22.61 -5.48
N LYS A 29 -5.73 -23.65 -6.06
CA LYS A 29 -4.97 -24.64 -6.86
C LYS A 29 -4.50 -24.03 -8.19
N GLN A 30 -5.32 -23.18 -8.80
CA GLN A 30 -5.02 -22.56 -10.09
C GLN A 30 -4.13 -21.31 -9.97
N SER A 31 -4.18 -20.60 -8.84
CA SER A 31 -3.39 -19.38 -8.61
C SER A 31 -2.17 -19.63 -7.73
N SER A 32 -1.07 -18.90 -7.95
CA SER A 32 0.10 -18.91 -7.05
C SER A 32 -0.09 -18.04 -5.79
N VAL A 33 -1.35 -17.79 -5.40
CA VAL A 33 -1.72 -16.92 -4.29
C VAL A 33 -1.98 -17.76 -3.04
N PRO A 34 -1.35 -17.45 -1.90
CA PRO A 34 -1.60 -18.17 -0.66
C PRO A 34 -3.07 -18.10 -0.23
N ARG A 35 -3.61 -19.19 0.34
CA ARG A 35 -5.00 -19.29 0.86
C ARG A 35 -5.41 -18.10 1.73
N TRP A 36 -4.55 -17.71 2.68
CA TRP A 36 -4.84 -16.61 3.59
C TRP A 36 -5.01 -15.28 2.84
N THR A 37 -4.25 -15.08 1.75
CA THR A 37 -4.31 -13.87 0.92
C THR A 37 -5.59 -13.85 0.09
N VAL A 38 -6.00 -14.99 -0.50
CA VAL A 38 -7.27 -15.08 -1.24
C VAL A 38 -8.45 -14.76 -0.31
N ARG A 39 -8.49 -15.33 0.90
CA ARG A 39 -9.53 -15.03 1.90
C ARG A 39 -9.56 -13.56 2.31
N ASP A 40 -8.39 -12.94 2.51
CA ASP A 40 -8.30 -11.52 2.83
C ASP A 40 -8.84 -10.63 1.69
N TRP A 41 -8.59 -11.01 0.44
CA TRP A 41 -9.14 -10.29 -0.71
C TRP A 41 -10.64 -10.45 -0.84
N VAL A 42 -11.19 -11.65 -0.63
CA VAL A 42 -12.65 -11.87 -0.61
C VAL A 42 -13.29 -11.02 0.48
N LYS A 43 -12.70 -10.97 1.69
CA LYS A 43 -13.19 -10.11 2.78
C LYS A 43 -13.17 -8.62 2.43
N ASN A 44 -12.24 -8.19 1.57
CA ASN A 44 -12.09 -6.79 1.15
C ASN A 44 -12.49 -6.60 -0.33
N GLU A 45 -13.36 -7.44 -0.86
CA GLU A 45 -13.71 -7.46 -2.28
C GLU A 45 -14.22 -6.08 -2.74
N ASP A 46 -15.18 -5.50 -2.01
CA ASP A 46 -15.75 -4.18 -2.30
C ASP A 46 -14.68 -3.11 -2.44
N LYS A 47 -13.64 -3.15 -1.60
CA LYS A 47 -12.56 -2.17 -1.65
C LYS A 47 -11.63 -2.40 -2.85
N ILE A 48 -11.46 -3.64 -3.29
CA ILE A 48 -10.62 -4.00 -4.46
C ILE A 48 -11.36 -3.67 -5.77
N THR A 49 -12.67 -3.92 -5.82
CA THR A 49 -13.53 -3.64 -6.97
C THR A 49 -13.77 -2.14 -7.13
N SER A 50 -14.10 -1.42 -6.06
CA SER A 50 -14.33 0.04 -6.07
C SER A 50 -13.05 0.89 -6.18
N PHE A 51 -11.86 0.28 -6.13
CA PHE A 51 -10.60 1.01 -6.24
C PHE A 51 -10.49 1.75 -7.60
N SER A 52 -10.49 3.08 -7.56
CA SER A 52 -10.42 3.95 -8.75
C SER A 52 -9.00 4.31 -9.20
N GLY A 53 -7.97 3.82 -8.53
CA GLY A 53 -6.57 4.09 -8.90
C GLY A 53 -6.05 3.20 -10.03
N SER A 54 -4.74 3.30 -10.31
CA SER A 54 -4.10 2.53 -11.38
C SER A 54 -4.22 1.01 -11.15
N GLN A 55 -4.61 0.26 -12.18
CA GLN A 55 -4.63 -1.21 -12.16
C GLN A 55 -3.25 -1.84 -11.90
N LYS A 56 -2.17 -1.11 -12.22
CA LYS A 56 -0.78 -1.52 -11.94
C LYS A 56 -0.38 -1.27 -10.48
N SER A 57 -1.18 -0.52 -9.71
CA SER A 57 -0.95 -0.32 -8.28
C SER A 57 -1.00 -1.65 -7.54
N LYS A 58 -0.10 -1.82 -6.57
CA LYS A 58 -0.07 -3.01 -5.71
C LYS A 58 -0.77 -2.79 -4.36
N ALA A 59 -0.90 -1.52 -3.98
CA ALA A 59 -1.52 -1.09 -2.73
C ALA A 59 -2.90 -0.46 -3.00
N MET A 60 -3.75 -0.52 -1.98
CA MET A 60 -4.98 0.25 -1.93
C MET A 60 -4.63 1.69 -1.55
N LYS A 61 -5.45 2.65 -2.00
CA LYS A 61 -5.20 4.10 -1.85
C LYS A 61 -4.94 4.43 -0.37
N GLY A 62 -4.00 5.33 -0.08
CA GLY A 62 -3.65 5.73 1.29
C GLY A 62 -2.40 5.04 1.87
N GLN A 63 -1.88 4.00 1.23
CA GLN A 63 -0.54 3.47 1.48
C GLN A 63 0.51 4.22 0.63
N GLY A 64 0.55 5.55 0.78
CA GLY A 64 1.64 6.35 0.23
C GLY A 64 2.99 5.87 0.78
N ARG A 65 4.09 6.44 0.26
CA ARG A 65 5.40 6.25 0.89
C ARG A 65 5.27 6.69 2.35
N LYS A 66 5.34 5.76 3.30
CA LYS A 66 5.43 6.12 4.71
C LYS A 66 6.64 7.02 4.85
N GLU A 67 6.45 8.22 5.42
CA GLU A 67 7.57 9.09 5.70
C GLU A 67 8.57 8.31 6.58
N MET A 68 9.82 8.27 6.14
CA MET A 68 10.87 7.58 6.88
C MET A 68 11.10 8.26 8.24
N ILE A 69 10.85 9.58 8.30
CA ILE A 69 10.98 10.41 9.48
C ILE A 69 9.65 11.18 9.61
N PRO A 70 8.75 10.76 10.52
CA PRO A 70 7.41 11.35 10.66
C PRO A 70 7.42 12.80 11.19
N PHE A 71 8.58 13.29 11.63
CA PHE A 71 8.81 14.66 12.11
C PHE A 71 9.77 15.44 11.20
N SER A 72 9.93 15.01 9.94
CA SER A 72 10.84 15.65 8.98
C SER A 72 10.56 17.16 8.83
N HIS A 73 9.28 17.54 8.78
CA HIS A 73 8.84 18.93 8.71
C HIS A 73 9.27 19.75 9.94
N THR A 74 9.09 19.22 11.15
CA THR A 74 9.48 19.93 12.38
C THR A 74 10.99 20.05 12.52
N LEU A 75 11.75 19.05 12.06
CA LEU A 75 13.22 19.12 12.04
C LEU A 75 13.71 20.21 11.09
N VAL A 76 13.15 20.29 9.88
CA VAL A 76 13.48 21.35 8.91
C VAL A 76 13.15 22.72 9.48
N LEU A 77 12.02 22.87 10.19
CA LEU A 77 11.64 24.12 10.81
C LEU A 77 12.61 24.52 11.93
N TYR A 78 12.99 23.57 12.80
CA TYR A 78 14.01 23.79 13.83
C TYR A 78 15.33 24.29 13.23
N MET A 79 15.85 23.57 12.22
CA MET A 79 17.10 23.96 11.55
C MET A 79 17.01 25.32 10.85
N LYS A 80 15.83 25.70 10.35
CA LYS A 80 15.61 27.00 9.73
C LYS A 80 15.57 28.13 10.76
N ASN A 81 14.99 27.88 11.93
CA ASN A 81 14.95 28.85 13.03
C ASN A 81 16.35 29.05 13.62
N GLU A 82 17.08 27.97 13.90
CA GLU A 82 18.48 28.03 14.34
C GLU A 82 19.36 28.86 13.40
N ARG A 83 19.21 28.70 12.07
CA ARG A 83 19.95 29.53 11.10
C ARG A 83 19.53 31.01 11.10
N ARG A 84 18.28 31.32 11.40
CA ARG A 84 17.82 32.71 11.47
C ARG A 84 18.35 33.38 12.73
N ASP A 85 18.26 32.71 13.86
CA ASP A 85 18.64 33.27 15.15
C ASP A 85 20.17 33.46 15.25
N ASN A 86 20.97 32.56 14.66
CA ASN A 86 22.42 32.71 14.56
C ASN A 86 22.87 33.77 13.52
N ASN A 87 22.01 34.19 12.59
CA ASN A 87 22.32 35.25 11.61
C ASN A 87 21.88 36.64 12.08
N VAL A 88 21.18 36.76 13.21
CA VAL A 88 20.74 38.05 13.79
C VAL A 88 21.78 38.61 14.77
N SER A 89 22.79 37.82 15.18
CA SER A 89 23.86 38.26 16.10
C SER A 89 25.09 38.87 15.40
N VAL A 90 24.99 39.23 14.12
CA VAL A 90 26.08 39.90 13.38
C VAL A 90 25.54 41.14 12.67
N ILE A 91 25.07 42.12 13.45
CA ILE A 91 25.06 43.56 13.10
C ILE A 91 25.35 44.34 14.38
#